data_AF-A0A945Y5I5-F1
#
_entry.id   AF-A0A945Y5I5-F1
#
_cell.length_a   1.000
_cell.length_b   1.000
_cell.length_c   1.000
_cell.angle_alpha   90.00
_cell.angle_beta   90.00
_cell.angle_gamma   90.00
#
_symmetry.space_group_name_H-M   'P 1'
#
loop_
_entity.id
_entity.type
_entity.pdbx_description
1 polymer ?
#
loop_
_entity_poly.entity_id
_entity_poly.type
_entity_poly.pdbx_seq_one_letter_code
_entity_poly.pdbx_strand_id
1 'polypeptide(L)'
;MKNNCSAAFIAITITAVLVLASCVSQKESLDPVAVQQEIATNLANEVDLVRSTVSDAGRADRVVGLLRERDRVISRHVKELVAYRLEMAILNDDYDAKRESFDQLLSAYNTEREAAQKELLGIITAMKKQTTAKEWQVISKYQLKRLHPRQNVYPDVKGGV
;
A
#
# COMPACT_ATOMS: atom_id res chain seq x y z
N MET A 1 21.38 -9.31 -44.50
CA MET A 1 21.57 -7.97 -43.87
C MET A 1 20.29 -7.17 -44.02
N LYS A 2 19.54 -7.00 -42.93
CA LYS A 2 18.65 -5.87 -42.65
C LYS A 2 18.13 -6.06 -41.23
N ASN A 3 18.86 -5.44 -40.31
CA ASN A 3 18.43 -5.20 -38.95
C ASN A 3 17.24 -4.23 -39.02
N ASN A 4 16.24 -4.44 -38.17
CA ASN A 4 15.44 -3.39 -37.51
C ASN A 4 14.62 -4.08 -36.42
N CYS A 5 15.26 -4.26 -35.27
CA CYS A 5 14.63 -4.69 -34.04
C CYS A 5 13.98 -3.42 -33.44
N SER A 6 12.68 -3.26 -33.63
CA SER A 6 11.91 -2.21 -32.96
C SER A 6 11.94 -2.47 -31.46
N ALA A 7 12.64 -1.60 -30.73
CA ALA A 7 12.58 -1.52 -29.28
C ALA A 7 11.17 -1.12 -28.86
N ALA A 8 10.33 -2.10 -28.55
CA ALA A 8 9.08 -1.88 -27.84
C ALA A 8 9.42 -1.55 -26.38
N PHE A 9 9.61 -0.27 -26.08
CA PHE A 9 9.57 0.26 -24.73
C PHE A 9 8.14 0.07 -24.19
N ILE A 10 7.90 -1.03 -23.47
CA ILE A 10 6.68 -1.20 -22.67
C ILE A 10 6.82 -0.29 -21.45
N ALA A 11 6.36 0.94 -21.58
CA ALA A 11 6.09 1.83 -20.47
C ALA A 11 4.93 1.22 -19.65
N ILE A 12 5.26 0.51 -18.59
CA ILE A 12 4.27 0.05 -17.60
C ILE A 12 3.88 1.27 -16.77
N THR A 13 2.82 1.94 -17.18
CA THR A 13 2.09 2.95 -16.41
C THR A 13 1.45 2.28 -15.18
N ILE A 14 2.18 2.25 -14.07
CA ILE A 14 1.60 1.96 -12.74
C ILE A 14 0.91 3.24 -12.26
N THR A 15 -0.24 3.55 -12.86
CA THR A 15 -1.17 4.56 -12.37
C THR A 15 -2.36 3.83 -11.76
N ALA A 16 -2.20 3.35 -10.53
CA ALA A 16 -3.29 2.85 -9.71
C ALA A 16 -3.23 3.57 -8.36
N VAL A 17 -3.67 4.82 -8.35
CA VAL A 17 -3.80 5.62 -7.13
C VAL A 17 -5.18 6.27 -7.16
N LEU A 18 -6.05 5.70 -6.31
CA LEU A 18 -7.20 6.32 -5.63
C LEU A 18 -8.21 7.09 -6.50
N VAL A 19 -9.10 6.34 -7.16
CA VAL A 19 -10.45 6.83 -7.47
C VAL A 19 -11.37 6.38 -6.34
N LEU A 20 -11.80 7.32 -5.50
CA LEU A 20 -12.99 7.17 -4.64
C LEU A 20 -13.90 8.37 -4.86
N ALA A 21 -14.59 8.35 -6.00
CA ALA A 21 -15.81 9.10 -6.23
C ALA A 21 -16.86 8.12 -6.75
N SER A 22 -17.54 7.43 -5.83
CA SER A 22 -18.78 6.71 -6.10
C SER A 22 -19.56 6.66 -4.80
N CYS A 23 -20.61 7.47 -4.74
CA CYS A 23 -21.58 7.53 -3.67
C CYS A 23 -22.32 6.18 -3.52
N VAL A 24 -22.84 5.95 -2.30
CA VAL A 24 -23.78 4.87 -1.94
C VAL A 24 -23.15 3.50 -1.63
N SER A 25 -22.59 3.35 -0.43
CA SER A 25 -23.00 2.31 0.55
C SER A 25 -22.20 2.48 1.82
N GLN A 26 -22.90 2.76 2.92
CA GLN A 26 -22.35 2.82 4.27
C GLN A 26 -22.12 1.39 4.78
N LYS A 27 -20.86 1.05 5.09
CA LYS A 27 -20.34 -0.03 5.98
C LYS A 27 -18.85 -0.16 5.63
N GLU A 28 -17.91 0.40 6.35
CA GLU A 28 -17.55 0.16 7.75
C GLU A 28 -16.52 1.25 8.07
N SER A 29 -16.60 1.92 9.23
CA SER A 29 -15.47 2.75 9.67
C SER A 29 -14.27 1.82 9.79
N LEU A 30 -13.14 2.13 9.13
CA LEU A 30 -11.90 1.39 9.37
C LEU A 30 -11.60 1.43 10.87
N ASP A 31 -11.83 0.32 11.57
CA ASP A 31 -11.43 0.18 12.97
C ASP A 31 -9.90 0.14 13.02
N PRO A 32 -9.23 1.17 13.56
CA PRO A 32 -7.78 1.21 13.59
C PRO A 32 -7.17 0.03 14.35
N VAL A 33 -7.91 -0.54 15.32
CA VAL A 33 -7.45 -1.69 16.10
C VAL A 33 -7.48 -2.96 15.25
N ALA A 34 -8.58 -3.23 14.54
CA ALA A 34 -8.68 -4.37 13.62
C ALA A 34 -7.61 -4.30 12.52
N VAL A 35 -7.40 -3.12 11.92
CA VAL A 35 -6.36 -2.90 10.91
C VAL A 35 -4.97 -3.18 11.48
N GLN A 36 -4.68 -2.72 12.70
CA GLN A 36 -3.38 -2.94 13.33
C GLN A 36 -3.12 -4.44 13.63
N GLN A 37 -4.16 -5.17 14.05
CA GLN A 37 -4.09 -6.62 14.28
C GLN A 37 -3.86 -7.39 12.98
N GLU A 38 -4.53 -6.98 11.89
CA GLU A 38 -4.32 -7.58 10.57
C GLU A 38 -2.89 -7.35 10.08
N ILE A 39 -2.37 -6.12 10.20
CA ILE A 39 -0.97 -5.78 9.87
C ILE A 39 0.00 -6.67 10.65
N ALA A 40 -0.18 -6.79 11.97
CA ALA A 40 0.69 -7.61 12.81
C ALA A 40 0.66 -9.10 12.43
N THR A 41 -0.53 -9.62 12.13
CA THR A 41 -0.70 -11.02 11.69
C THR A 41 -0.03 -11.26 10.34
N ASN A 42 -0.18 -10.32 9.41
CA ASN A 42 0.43 -10.40 8.08
C ASN A 42 1.96 -10.35 8.18
N LEU A 43 2.50 -9.48 9.03
CA LEU A 43 3.94 -9.39 9.29
C LEU A 43 4.52 -10.70 9.78
N ALA A 44 3.90 -11.35 10.78
CA ALA A 44 4.40 -12.60 11.34
C ALA A 44 4.53 -13.69 10.26
N ASN A 45 3.47 -13.86 9.47
CA ASN A 45 3.46 -14.84 8.37
C ASN A 45 4.50 -14.51 7.28
N GLU A 46 4.72 -13.23 6.99
CA GLU A 46 5.69 -12.82 5.98
C GLU A 46 7.14 -12.96 6.48
N VAL A 47 7.38 -12.75 7.77
CA VAL A 47 8.67 -13.02 8.42
C VAL A 47 9.02 -14.50 8.31
N ASP A 48 8.07 -15.40 8.58
CA ASP A 48 8.28 -16.84 8.45
C ASP A 48 8.55 -17.25 7.00
N LEU A 49 7.84 -16.64 6.04
CA LEU A 49 8.11 -16.84 4.62
C LEU A 49 9.53 -16.39 4.24
N VAL A 50 9.96 -15.21 4.69
CA VAL A 50 11.30 -14.70 4.39
C VAL A 50 12.37 -15.61 4.96
N ARG A 51 12.20 -16.06 6.21
CA ARG A 51 13.16 -16.96 6.89
C ARG A 51 13.25 -18.34 6.26
N SER A 52 12.16 -18.84 5.68
CA SER A 52 12.15 -20.12 4.95
C SER A 52 12.61 -20.00 3.50
N THR A 53 12.55 -18.79 2.91
CA THR A 53 12.87 -18.55 1.50
C THR A 53 14.32 -18.10 1.30
N VAL A 54 14.81 -17.17 2.14
CA VAL A 54 16.12 -16.55 1.98
C VAL A 54 17.18 -17.43 2.65
N SER A 55 18.06 -18.02 1.84
CA SER A 55 19.00 -19.04 2.35
C SER A 55 20.08 -18.49 3.28
N ASP A 56 20.46 -17.22 3.11
CA ASP A 56 21.43 -16.55 3.98
C ASP A 56 20.72 -15.86 5.15
N ALA A 57 21.01 -16.30 6.38
CA ALA A 57 20.37 -15.78 7.58
C ALA A 57 20.57 -14.26 7.76
N GLY A 58 21.77 -13.74 7.41
CA GLY A 58 22.05 -12.31 7.50
C GLY A 58 21.22 -11.47 6.52
N ARG A 59 21.03 -11.94 5.28
CA ARG A 59 20.11 -11.32 4.30
C ARG A 59 18.67 -11.43 4.78
N ALA A 60 18.26 -12.58 5.31
CA ALA A 60 16.91 -12.79 5.83
C ALA A 60 16.59 -11.77 6.94
N ASP A 61 17.48 -11.59 7.90
CA ASP A 61 17.30 -10.63 9.00
C ASP A 61 17.21 -9.18 8.49
N ARG A 62 18.02 -8.80 7.49
CA ARG A 62 17.91 -7.48 6.86
C ARG A 62 16.58 -7.28 6.15
N VAL A 63 16.09 -8.29 5.42
CA VAL A 63 14.77 -8.23 4.77
C VAL A 63 13.65 -8.14 5.81
N VAL A 64 13.74 -8.89 6.92
CA VAL A 64 12.78 -8.79 8.04
C VAL A 64 12.79 -7.40 8.67
N GLY A 65 13.95 -6.78 8.81
CA GLY A 65 14.06 -5.38 9.24
C GLY A 65 13.32 -4.42 8.32
N LEU A 66 13.46 -4.61 7.01
CA LEU A 66 12.76 -3.81 5.99
C LEU A 66 11.23 -4.04 6.00
N LEU A 67 10.76 -5.27 6.26
CA LEU A 67 9.34 -5.56 6.42
C LEU A 67 8.73 -4.81 7.60
N ARG A 68 9.44 -4.78 8.74
CA ARG A 68 9.01 -4.02 9.91
C ARG A 68 8.94 -2.52 9.62
N GLU A 69 9.89 -2.01 8.85
CA GLU A 69 9.86 -0.61 8.45
C GLU A 69 8.69 -0.30 7.52
N ARG A 70 8.43 -1.16 6.53
CA ARG A 70 7.24 -1.05 5.66
C ARG A 70 5.96 -0.93 6.49
N ASP A 71 5.80 -1.79 7.49
CA ASP A 71 4.59 -1.83 8.30
C ASP A 71 4.45 -0.60 9.22
N ARG A 72 5.57 0.01 9.65
CA ARG A 72 5.55 1.31 10.33
C ARG A 72 5.04 2.41 9.41
N VAL A 73 5.52 2.45 8.16
CA VAL A 73 5.06 3.42 7.15
C VAL A 73 3.57 3.24 6.87
N ILE A 74 3.10 2.01 6.68
CA ILE A 74 1.67 1.69 6.49
C ILE A 74 0.86 2.15 7.71
N SER A 75 1.28 1.78 8.92
CA SER A 75 0.56 2.14 10.15
C SER A 75 0.47 3.65 10.34
N ARG A 76 1.55 4.38 10.02
CA ARG A 76 1.55 5.86 10.02
C ARG A 76 0.56 6.41 8.99
N HIS A 77 0.62 5.93 7.76
CA HIS A 77 -0.28 6.41 6.69
C HIS A 77 -1.77 6.13 6.99
N VAL A 78 -2.11 5.01 7.63
CA VAL A 78 -3.48 4.72 8.08
C VAL A 78 -3.95 5.77 9.09
N LYS A 79 -3.10 6.18 10.04
CA LYS A 79 -3.43 7.23 11.01
C LYS A 79 -3.68 8.57 10.31
N GLU A 80 -2.81 8.95 9.38
CA GLU A 80 -2.97 10.18 8.59
C GLU A 80 -4.26 10.17 7.75
N LEU A 81 -4.62 9.02 7.17
CA LEU A 81 -5.88 8.88 6.43
C LEU A 81 -7.10 9.04 7.35
N VAL A 82 -7.06 8.48 8.55
CA VAL A 82 -8.15 8.64 9.53
C VAL A 82 -8.26 10.11 9.96
N ALA A 83 -7.14 10.76 10.26
CA ALA A 83 -7.11 12.19 10.61
C ALA A 83 -7.68 13.06 9.47
N TYR A 84 -7.21 12.87 8.24
CA TYR A 84 -7.73 13.56 7.06
C TYR A 84 -9.25 13.38 6.90
N ARG A 85 -9.77 12.17 7.09
CA ARG A 85 -11.23 11.91 7.00
C ARG A 85 -12.02 12.63 8.09
N LEU A 86 -11.49 12.67 9.31
CA LEU A 86 -12.11 13.40 10.42
C LEU A 86 -12.13 14.90 10.15
N GLU A 87 -11.01 15.48 9.71
CA GLU A 87 -10.93 16.91 9.38
C GLU A 87 -11.83 17.27 8.19
N MET A 88 -11.88 16.40 7.17
CA MET A 88 -12.78 16.59 6.04
C MET A 88 -14.26 16.55 6.47
N ALA A 89 -14.62 15.66 7.41
CA ALA A 89 -15.97 15.62 7.96
C ALA A 89 -16.31 16.91 8.73
N ILE A 90 -15.38 17.41 9.57
CA ILE A 90 -15.53 18.67 10.29
C ILE A 90 -15.75 19.84 9.32
N LEU A 91 -14.95 19.94 8.26
CA LEU A 91 -15.10 20.99 7.25
C LEU A 91 -16.42 20.88 6.48
N ASN A 92 -16.90 19.67 6.20
CA ASN A 92 -18.18 19.47 5.52
C ASN A 92 -19.38 19.84 6.41
N ASP A 93 -19.25 19.74 7.72
CA ASP A 93 -20.30 20.10 8.68
C ASP A 93 -20.32 21.62 8.97
N ASP A 94 -19.24 22.34 8.67
CA ASP A 94 -19.13 23.79 8.84
C ASP A 94 -19.61 24.55 7.58
N TYR A 95 -20.80 25.14 7.66
CA TYR A 95 -21.39 25.92 6.57
C TYR A 95 -20.61 27.19 6.21
N ASP A 96 -19.78 27.70 7.13
CA ASP A 96 -18.92 28.86 6.90
C ASP A 96 -17.52 28.46 6.40
N ALA A 97 -17.24 27.16 6.27
CA ALA A 97 -15.96 26.66 5.80
C ALA A 97 -15.63 27.20 4.41
N LYS A 98 -14.43 27.77 4.29
CA LYS A 98 -13.96 28.34 3.04
C LYS A 98 -13.30 27.28 2.18
N ARG A 99 -13.40 27.45 0.86
CA ARG A 99 -12.75 26.58 -0.13
C ARG A 99 -11.25 26.41 0.16
N GLU A 100 -10.58 27.48 0.56
CA GLU A 100 -9.15 27.47 0.87
C GLU A 100 -8.79 26.47 1.98
N SER A 101 -9.68 26.24 2.94
CA SER A 101 -9.48 25.25 4.01
C SER A 101 -9.51 23.81 3.46
N PHE A 102 -10.40 23.52 2.51
CA PHE A 102 -10.44 22.24 1.82
C PHE A 102 -9.19 22.01 0.97
N ASP A 103 -8.78 23.03 0.21
CA ASP A 103 -7.61 22.96 -0.67
C ASP A 103 -6.32 22.73 0.15
N GLN A 104 -6.18 23.40 1.30
CA GLN A 104 -5.08 23.19 2.24
C GLN A 104 -5.06 21.76 2.79
N LEU A 105 -6.20 21.27 3.29
CA LEU A 105 -6.30 19.92 3.83
C LEU A 105 -5.96 18.85 2.79
N LEU A 106 -6.51 18.99 1.57
CA LEU A 106 -6.24 18.08 0.47
C LEU A 106 -4.78 18.11 0.03
N SER A 107 -4.17 19.31 -0.04
CA SER A 107 -2.76 19.45 -0.41
C SER A 107 -1.83 18.84 0.64
N ALA A 108 -2.12 19.01 1.92
CA ALA A 108 -1.35 18.41 3.01
C ALA A 108 -1.43 16.89 2.94
N TYR A 109 -2.63 16.33 2.85
CA TYR A 109 -2.82 14.88 2.75
C TYR A 109 -2.16 14.28 1.50
N ASN A 110 -2.21 14.95 0.35
CA ASN A 110 -1.54 14.47 -0.86
C ASN A 110 -0.02 14.44 -0.70
N THR A 111 0.57 15.45 -0.04
CA THR A 111 2.00 15.50 0.23
C THR A 111 2.44 14.32 1.11
N GLU A 112 1.71 14.05 2.18
CA GLU A 112 1.97 12.90 3.06
C GLU A 112 1.79 11.56 2.34
N ARG A 113 0.75 11.44 1.51
CA ARG A 113 0.50 10.25 0.69
C ARG A 113 1.65 9.98 -0.28
N GLU A 114 2.13 11.01 -0.97
CA GLU A 114 3.25 10.88 -1.91
C GLU A 114 4.56 10.53 -1.20
N ALA A 115 4.82 11.13 -0.04
CA ALA A 115 5.98 10.80 0.79
C ALA A 115 5.96 9.33 1.23
N ALA A 116 4.82 8.85 1.73
CA ALA A 116 4.65 7.45 2.13
C ALA A 116 4.84 6.49 0.93
N GLN A 117 4.29 6.82 -0.25
CA GLN A 117 4.47 6.01 -1.46
C GLN A 117 5.94 5.92 -1.86
N LYS A 118 6.67 7.05 -1.85
CA LYS A 118 8.10 7.09 -2.17
C LYS A 118 8.91 6.23 -1.20
N GLU A 119 8.60 6.31 0.09
CA GLU A 119 9.27 5.52 1.13
C GLU A 119 9.02 4.02 0.95
N LEU A 120 7.76 3.62 0.71
CA LEU A 120 7.40 2.21 0.44
C LEU A 120 8.13 1.66 -0.79
N LEU A 121 8.21 2.41 -1.88
CA LEU A 121 8.96 2.01 -3.07
C LEU A 121 10.46 1.87 -2.78
N GLY A 122 11.02 2.76 -1.95
CA GLY A 122 12.39 2.68 -1.46
C GLY A 122 12.65 1.38 -0.68
N ILE A 123 11.74 1.03 0.23
CA ILE A 123 11.81 -0.20 1.04
C ILE A 123 11.72 -1.44 0.14
N ILE A 124 10.76 -1.50 -0.78
CA ILE A 124 10.61 -2.61 -1.75
C ILE A 124 11.88 -2.77 -2.58
N THR A 125 12.46 -1.66 -3.04
CA THR A 125 13.72 -1.67 -3.80
C THR A 125 14.87 -2.20 -2.95
N ALA A 126 14.97 -1.82 -1.68
CA ALA A 126 15.98 -2.32 -0.76
C ALA A 126 15.80 -3.81 -0.48
N MET A 127 14.57 -4.29 -0.29
CA MET A 127 14.28 -5.72 -0.10
C MET A 127 14.73 -6.52 -1.32
N LYS A 128 14.37 -6.08 -2.52
CA LYS A 128 14.77 -6.73 -3.76
C LYS A 128 16.30 -6.83 -3.91
N LYS A 129 17.06 -5.82 -3.46
CA LYS A 129 18.53 -5.84 -3.46
C LYS A 129 19.12 -6.85 -2.46
N GLN A 130 18.40 -7.20 -1.40
CA GLN A 130 18.82 -8.17 -0.38
C GLN A 130 18.42 -9.61 -0.72
N THR A 131 17.72 -9.83 -1.83
CA THR A 131 17.22 -11.13 -2.26
C THR A 131 17.70 -11.47 -3.66
N THR A 132 17.85 -12.76 -3.95
CA THR A 132 17.99 -13.24 -5.33
C THR A 132 16.66 -13.09 -6.08
N ALA A 133 16.70 -13.18 -7.42
CA ALA A 133 15.49 -13.10 -8.23
C ALA A 133 14.44 -14.18 -7.88
N LYS A 134 14.90 -15.41 -7.58
CA LYS A 134 14.03 -16.52 -7.19
C LYS A 134 13.40 -16.30 -5.81
N GLU A 135 14.20 -15.89 -4.83
CA GLU A 135 13.71 -15.55 -3.48
C GLU A 135 12.70 -14.40 -3.54
N TRP A 136 13.01 -13.34 -4.30
CA TRP A 136 12.12 -12.19 -4.49
C TRP A 136 10.79 -12.58 -5.15
N GLN A 137 10.82 -13.49 -6.13
CA GLN A 137 9.60 -13.93 -6.80
C GLN A 137 8.62 -14.60 -5.82
N VAL A 138 9.12 -15.40 -4.88
CA VAL A 138 8.30 -16.05 -3.86
C VAL A 138 7.71 -15.02 -2.90
N ILE A 139 8.55 -14.13 -2.37
CA ILE A 139 8.15 -13.09 -1.41
C ILE A 139 7.14 -12.11 -2.04
N SER A 140 7.44 -11.58 -3.23
CA SER A 140 6.56 -10.62 -3.92
C SER A 140 5.23 -11.24 -4.35
N LYS A 141 5.18 -12.53 -4.71
CA LYS A 141 3.92 -13.22 -4.99
C LYS A 141 3.04 -13.32 -3.76
N TYR A 142 3.62 -13.60 -2.59
CA TYR A 142 2.91 -13.58 -1.33
C TYR A 142 2.38 -12.18 -1.00
N GLN A 143 3.23 -11.16 -1.13
CA GLN A 143 2.85 -9.76 -0.93
C GLN A 143 1.70 -9.37 -1.84
N LEU A 144 1.79 -9.65 -3.14
CA LEU A 144 0.70 -9.38 -4.07
C LEU A 144 -0.58 -10.07 -3.62
N LYS A 145 -0.53 -11.38 -3.28
CA LYS A 145 -1.66 -12.20 -2.83
C LYS A 145 -2.37 -11.63 -1.58
N ARG A 146 -1.63 -11.04 -0.64
CA ARG A 146 -2.21 -10.46 0.58
C ARG A 146 -2.54 -8.98 0.45
N LEU A 147 -1.85 -8.26 -0.44
CA LEU A 147 -2.11 -6.86 -0.74
C LEU A 147 -3.20 -6.67 -1.81
N HIS A 148 -3.90 -7.72 -2.27
CA HIS A 148 -4.92 -7.62 -3.33
C HIS A 148 -5.94 -6.52 -3.02
N PRO A 149 -5.88 -5.36 -3.69
CA PRO A 149 -6.80 -4.27 -3.42
C PRO A 149 -8.23 -4.64 -3.83
N ARG A 150 -8.40 -5.58 -4.78
CA ARG A 150 -9.72 -6.01 -5.26
C ARG A 150 -10.49 -6.85 -4.24
N GLN A 151 -9.83 -7.76 -3.52
CA GLN A 151 -10.52 -8.64 -2.58
C GLN A 151 -10.81 -7.98 -1.23
N ASN A 152 -10.04 -6.95 -0.87
CA ASN A 152 -10.26 -6.19 0.36
C ASN A 152 -11.23 -4.99 0.17
N VAL A 153 -11.57 -4.63 -1.08
CA VAL A 153 -12.49 -3.51 -1.40
C VAL A 153 -13.81 -4.00 -2.02
N TYR A 154 -13.82 -5.17 -2.66
CA TYR A 154 -15.03 -5.81 -3.15
C TYR A 154 -15.05 -7.29 -2.69
N PRO A 155 -15.95 -7.70 -1.78
CA PRO A 155 -16.17 -9.12 -1.57
C PRO A 155 -16.62 -9.75 -2.90
N ASP A 156 -16.13 -10.97 -3.18
CA ASP A 156 -16.62 -11.77 -4.31
C ASP A 156 -18.16 -11.78 -4.27
N VAL A 157 -18.79 -11.17 -5.27
CA VAL A 157 -20.24 -11.26 -5.44
C VAL A 157 -20.52 -12.69 -5.86
N LYS A 158 -20.68 -13.59 -4.88
CA LYS A 158 -21.24 -14.92 -5.12
C LYS A 158 -22.71 -14.73 -5.51
N GLY A 159 -22.96 -14.65 -6.81
CA GLY A 159 -24.30 -14.64 -7.38
C GLY A 159 -24.53 -13.48 -8.34
N GLY A 160 -24.06 -13.63 -9.57
CA GLY A 160 -24.65 -12.97 -10.72
C GLY A 160 -25.14 -14.06 -11.67
N VAL A 161 -26.45 -14.29 -11.69
CA VAL A 161 -27.14 -15.00 -12.78
C VAL A 161 -27.24 -14.03 -13.95
#